data_AF-A0A3P7Q9N5-F1
#
_entry.id   AF-A0A3P7Q9N5-F1
#
_cell.length_a   1.000
_cell.length_b   1.000
_cell.length_c   1.000
_cell.angle_alpha   90.00
_cell.angle_beta   90.00
_cell.angle_gamma   90.00
#
_symmetry.space_group_name_H-M   'P 1'
#
loop_
_entity.id
_entity.type
_entity.pdbx_description
1 polymer ?
#
loop_
_entity_poly.entity_id
_entity_poly.type
_entity_poly.pdbx_seq_one_letter_code
_entity_poly.pdbx_strand_id
1 'polypeptide(L)'
;MTTSDKKAMNISGRFLRLIGELDCDVSFGGTHFKGTYYITNRRKFDLIGLDWIEKLGLLDLPFNRFCNDVQSTWPSPAKSNQLTTNLMSTHPLPAKVPKKKKEEERGEKVPAASEPH
;
A
#
# COMPACT_ATOMS: atom_id res chain seq x y z
N MET A 1 -27.19 29.09 20.56
CA MET A 1 -26.26 29.78 19.65
C MET A 1 -25.79 31.03 20.35
N THR A 2 -24.50 31.11 20.66
CA THR A 2 -23.86 32.28 21.27
C THR A 2 -23.12 33.08 20.21
N THR A 3 -22.91 34.37 20.43
CA THR A 3 -22.00 35.17 19.60
C THR A 3 -20.55 34.77 19.88
N SER A 4 -19.73 34.72 18.83
CA SER A 4 -18.32 34.36 18.93
C SER A 4 -17.47 35.36 18.15
N ASP A 5 -16.30 35.71 18.68
CA ASP A 5 -15.26 36.50 18.00
C ASP A 5 -14.01 35.67 17.68
N LYS A 6 -14.12 34.33 17.78
CA LYS A 6 -13.08 33.39 17.38
C LYS A 6 -12.78 33.50 15.88
N LYS A 7 -11.59 33.03 15.51
CA LYS A 7 -11.13 32.95 14.11
C LYS A 7 -10.65 31.54 13.82
N ALA A 8 -11.14 30.92 12.76
CA ALA A 8 -10.55 29.70 12.22
C ALA A 8 -9.37 30.07 11.31
N MET A 9 -8.26 29.34 11.40
CA MET A 9 -7.09 29.51 10.53
C MET A 9 -7.02 28.37 9.52
N ASN A 10 -6.80 28.67 8.24
CA ASN A 10 -6.54 27.65 7.23
C ASN A 10 -5.05 27.32 7.11
N ILE A 11 -4.71 26.28 6.33
CA ILE A 11 -3.33 25.86 6.07
C ILE A 11 -2.43 26.94 5.44
N SER A 12 -3.02 27.98 4.83
CA SER A 12 -2.28 29.11 4.22
C SER A 12 -2.13 30.31 5.17
N GLY A 13 -2.32 30.12 6.49
CA GLY A 13 -2.24 31.18 7.50
C GLY A 13 -3.32 32.26 7.42
N ARG A 14 -4.37 32.07 6.60
CA ARG A 14 -5.48 33.02 6.47
C ARG A 14 -6.57 32.71 7.49
N PHE A 15 -7.18 33.77 8.01
CA PHE A 15 -8.24 33.67 9.00
C PHE A 15 -9.64 33.82 8.41
N LEU A 16 -10.57 33.02 8.89
CA LEU A 16 -12.03 33.18 8.74
C LEU A 16 -12.59 33.69 10.07
N ARG A 17 -13.28 34.85 10.07
CA ARG A 17 -14.02 35.30 11.26
C ARG A 17 -15.25 34.42 11.44
N LEU A 18 -15.40 33.91 12.66
CA LEU A 18 -16.59 33.24 13.15
C LEU A 18 -17.44 34.31 13.84
N ILE A 19 -18.77 34.20 13.73
CA ILE A 19 -19.74 35.16 14.28
C ILE A 19 -20.61 34.54 15.37
N GLY A 20 -20.59 33.21 15.49
CA GLY A 20 -21.32 32.48 16.51
C GLY A 20 -20.86 31.05 16.63
N GLU A 21 -21.28 30.41 17.71
CA GLU A 21 -21.02 29.01 17.99
C GLU A 21 -22.24 28.32 18.62
N LEU A 22 -22.30 26.99 18.46
CA LEU A 22 -23.39 26.15 18.92
C LEU A 22 -22.87 24.76 19.26
N ASP A 23 -23.03 24.34 20.51
CA ASP A 23 -22.78 22.97 20.92
C ASP A 23 -23.89 22.04 20.42
N CYS A 24 -23.49 20.82 20.05
CA CYS A 24 -24.32 19.86 19.34
C CYS A 24 -23.93 18.42 19.65
N ASP A 25 -24.87 17.50 19.39
CA ASP A 25 -24.57 16.09 19.18
C ASP A 25 -24.25 15.86 17.70
N VAL A 26 -23.17 15.13 17.44
CA VAL A 26 -22.71 14.76 16.11
C VAL A 26 -22.78 13.24 15.99
N SER A 27 -23.44 12.74 14.94
CA SER A 27 -23.51 11.31 14.63
C SER A 27 -23.17 11.04 13.18
N PHE A 28 -22.25 10.10 12.93
CA PHE A 28 -21.85 9.68 11.60
C PHE A 28 -21.13 8.32 11.67
N GLY A 29 -21.48 7.38 10.77
CA GLY A 29 -20.78 6.09 10.65
C GLY A 29 -20.83 5.20 11.91
N GLY A 30 -21.76 5.44 12.83
CA GLY A 30 -21.82 4.79 14.16
C GLY A 30 -21.10 5.57 15.27
N THR A 31 -20.16 6.46 14.92
CA THR A 31 -19.52 7.38 15.86
C THR A 31 -20.51 8.44 16.34
N HIS A 32 -20.54 8.69 17.66
CA HIS A 32 -21.36 9.70 18.32
C HIS A 32 -20.51 10.51 19.29
N PHE A 33 -20.52 11.85 19.20
CA PHE A 33 -19.79 12.72 20.13
C PHE A 33 -20.43 14.11 20.27
N LYS A 34 -20.11 14.81 21.36
CA LYS A 34 -20.43 16.24 21.53
C LYS A 34 -19.40 17.10 20.81
N GLY A 35 -19.85 18.04 19.98
CA GLY A 35 -18.99 18.98 19.26
C GLY A 35 -19.55 20.40 19.30
N THR A 36 -18.76 21.36 18.82
CA THR A 36 -19.18 22.76 18.64
C THR A 36 -19.13 23.12 17.17
N TYR A 37 -20.28 23.47 16.58
CA TYR A 37 -20.32 24.11 15.26
C TYR A 37 -19.98 25.59 15.37
N TYR A 38 -19.30 26.11 14.36
CA TYR A 38 -18.99 27.53 14.23
C TYR A 38 -19.69 28.13 13.01
N ILE A 39 -20.27 29.31 13.18
CA ILE A 39 -21.02 30.02 12.14
C ILE A 39 -20.17 31.17 11.61
N THR A 40 -20.16 31.38 10.30
CA THR A 40 -19.50 32.52 9.64
C THR A 40 -20.51 33.34 8.84
N ASN A 41 -20.18 34.61 8.56
CA ASN A 41 -20.99 35.47 7.68
C ASN A 41 -20.77 35.18 6.17
N ARG A 42 -19.80 34.32 5.82
CA ARG A 42 -19.57 33.91 4.43
C ARG A 42 -20.61 32.88 4.00
N ARG A 43 -21.43 33.23 3.02
CA ARG A 43 -22.41 32.32 2.40
C ARG A 43 -21.70 31.19 1.65
N LYS A 44 -22.27 29.97 1.70
CA LYS A 44 -21.76 28.77 1.01
C LYS A 44 -20.29 28.48 1.35
N PHE A 45 -19.92 28.59 2.62
CA PHE A 45 -18.56 28.38 3.11
C PHE A 45 -18.54 27.39 4.26
N ASP A 46 -19.10 26.21 3.99
CA ASP A 46 -19.23 25.12 4.94
C ASP A 46 -17.88 24.40 5.05
N LEU A 47 -17.35 24.32 6.27
CA LEU A 47 -16.06 23.72 6.59
C LEU A 47 -16.21 22.72 7.73
N ILE A 48 -15.37 21.69 7.71
CA ILE A 48 -15.20 20.75 8.81
C ILE A 48 -13.78 20.87 9.37
N GLY A 49 -13.66 20.84 10.70
CA GLY A 49 -12.35 20.92 11.38
C GLY A 49 -11.54 19.64 11.18
N LEU A 50 -10.21 19.76 11.24
CA LEU A 50 -9.31 18.59 11.18
C LEU A 50 -9.57 17.61 12.33
N ASP A 51 -9.93 18.14 13.51
CA ASP A 51 -10.32 17.39 14.70
C ASP A 51 -11.62 16.58 14.49
N TRP A 52 -12.54 17.06 13.64
CA TRP A 52 -13.73 16.30 13.26
C TRP A 52 -13.45 15.31 12.12
N ILE A 53 -12.59 15.67 11.15
CA ILE A 53 -12.15 14.75 10.09
C ILE A 53 -11.52 13.49 10.68
N GLU A 54 -10.65 13.68 11.69
CA GLU A 54 -10.00 12.60 12.45
C GLU A 54 -11.01 11.77 13.24
N LYS A 55 -11.82 12.41 14.11
CA LYS A 55 -12.83 11.72 14.95
C LYS A 55 -13.86 10.92 14.15
N LEU A 56 -14.18 11.35 12.94
CA LEU A 56 -15.17 10.72 12.07
C LEU A 56 -14.56 9.71 11.08
N GLY A 57 -13.24 9.50 11.08
CA GLY A 57 -12.58 8.57 10.15
C GLY A 57 -12.80 8.93 8.67
N LEU A 58 -13.00 10.21 8.34
CA LEU A 58 -13.42 10.61 6.98
C LEU A 58 -12.36 10.34 5.91
N LEU A 59 -11.09 10.21 6.30
CA LEU A 59 -9.99 9.85 5.42
C LEU A 59 -9.92 8.34 5.17
N ASP A 60 -10.38 7.52 6.12
CA ASP A 60 -10.36 6.07 6.04
C ASP A 60 -11.38 5.54 5.02
N LEU A 61 -12.53 6.20 4.89
CA LEU A 61 -13.59 5.83 3.93
C LEU A 61 -13.09 5.75 2.47
N PRO A 62 -12.51 6.82 1.88
CA PRO A 62 -11.98 6.77 0.52
C PRO A 62 -10.70 5.93 0.43
N PHE A 63 -9.84 5.93 1.45
CA PHE A 63 -8.58 5.19 1.46
C PHE A 63 -8.82 3.67 1.44
N ASN A 64 -9.64 3.17 2.36
CA ASN A 64 -9.99 1.75 2.44
C ASN A 64 -10.70 1.27 1.17
N ARG A 65 -11.57 2.09 0.57
CA ARG A 65 -12.19 1.76 -0.72
C ARG A 65 -11.13 1.53 -1.80
N PHE A 66 -10.19 2.48 -1.97
CA PHE A 66 -9.13 2.36 -2.95
C PHE A 66 -8.24 1.13 -2.70
N CYS A 67 -7.82 0.90 -1.45
CA CYS A 67 -7.00 -0.26 -1.10
C CYS A 67 -7.73 -1.60 -1.34
N ASN A 68 -9.01 -1.69 -1.04
CA ASN A 68 -9.81 -2.89 -1.28
C ASN A 68 -10.03 -3.15 -2.78
N ASP A 69 -10.31 -2.10 -3.57
CA ASP A 69 -10.43 -2.20 -5.03
C ASP A 69 -9.11 -2.70 -5.66
N VAL A 70 -7.96 -2.17 -5.22
CA VAL A 70 -6.62 -2.61 -5.68
C VAL A 70 -6.30 -4.05 -5.23
N GLN A 71 -6.63 -4.43 -3.99
CA GLN A 71 -6.42 -5.81 -3.53
C GLN A 71 -7.29 -6.82 -4.29
N SER A 72 -8.50 -6.45 -4.70
CA SER A 72 -9.38 -7.31 -5.51
C SER A 72 -8.87 -7.54 -6.94
N THR A 73 -8.13 -6.57 -7.48
CA THR A 73 -7.56 -6.61 -8.84
C THR A 73 -6.13 -7.13 -8.89
N TRP A 74 -5.41 -7.16 -7.77
CA TRP A 74 -4.06 -7.72 -7.72
C TRP A 74 -4.08 -9.24 -7.97
N PRO A 75 -3.41 -9.75 -9.01
CA PRO A 75 -3.30 -11.18 -9.21
C PRO A 75 -2.50 -11.79 -8.06
N SER A 76 -3.12 -12.72 -7.33
CA SER A 76 -2.42 -13.56 -6.34
C SER A 76 -1.08 -14.06 -6.90
N PRO A 77 0.01 -14.09 -6.11
CA PRO A 77 1.30 -14.62 -6.57
C PRO A 77 1.20 -16.01 -7.22
N ALA A 78 0.24 -16.84 -6.77
CA ALA A 78 -0.05 -18.14 -7.36
C ALA A 78 -0.59 -18.08 -8.81
N LYS A 79 -1.30 -16.99 -9.18
CA LYS A 79 -1.77 -16.75 -10.56
C LYS A 79 -0.68 -16.12 -11.44
N SER A 80 0.23 -15.31 -10.86
CA SER A 80 1.37 -14.73 -11.58
C SER A 80 2.30 -15.81 -12.16
N ASN A 81 2.64 -16.82 -11.36
CA ASN A 81 3.57 -17.88 -11.75
C ASN A 81 3.07 -18.78 -12.90
N GLN A 82 1.74 -18.81 -13.15
CA GLN A 82 1.15 -19.54 -14.28
C GLN A 82 1.37 -18.86 -15.64
N LEU A 83 1.71 -17.57 -15.67
CA LEU A 83 2.05 -16.89 -16.94
C LEU A 83 3.45 -17.33 -17.42
N THR A 84 4.38 -17.48 -16.48
CA THR A 84 5.79 -17.84 -16.75
C THR A 84 5.95 -19.29 -17.23
N THR A 85 5.15 -20.23 -16.70
CA THR A 85 5.15 -21.63 -17.14
C THR A 85 4.67 -21.79 -18.58
N ASN A 86 3.66 -21.02 -19.00
CA ASN A 86 3.15 -21.04 -20.37
C ASN A 86 4.13 -20.44 -21.39
N LEU A 87 4.90 -19.40 -21.00
CA LEU A 87 5.91 -18.77 -21.86
C LEU A 87 7.17 -19.65 -22.08
N MET A 88 7.56 -20.45 -21.08
CA MET A 88 8.75 -21.32 -21.17
C MET A 88 8.50 -22.68 -21.84
N SER A 89 7.24 -23.08 -22.07
CA SER A 89 6.91 -24.44 -22.54
C SER A 89 7.02 -24.66 -24.07
N THR A 90 7.40 -23.64 -24.85
CA THR A 90 7.43 -23.73 -26.32
C THR A 90 8.86 -23.80 -26.88
N HIS A 91 9.59 -24.88 -26.60
CA HIS A 91 10.59 -25.44 -27.51
C HIS A 91 10.96 -26.89 -27.13
N PRO A 92 10.72 -27.89 -28.01
CA PRO A 92 11.31 -29.22 -27.84
C PRO A 92 12.82 -29.16 -28.11
N LEU A 93 13.63 -29.52 -27.11
CA LEU A 93 15.06 -29.71 -27.30
C LEU A 93 15.29 -30.96 -28.19
N PRO A 94 16.07 -30.89 -29.29
CA PRO A 94 16.28 -32.04 -30.16
C PRO A 94 17.01 -33.20 -29.44
N ALA A 95 16.67 -34.43 -29.84
CA ALA A 95 17.01 -35.64 -29.11
C ALA A 95 18.51 -35.99 -29.09
N LYS A 96 18.94 -36.65 -28.02
CA LYS A 96 20.30 -37.21 -27.85
C LYS A 96 20.57 -38.33 -28.88
N VAL A 97 21.64 -38.19 -29.67
CA VAL A 97 22.17 -39.28 -30.52
C VAL A 97 23.07 -40.22 -29.67
N PRO A 98 22.95 -41.56 -29.79
CA PRO A 98 23.64 -42.48 -28.88
C PRO A 98 25.03 -42.98 -29.33
N LYS A 99 25.97 -42.99 -28.37
CA LYS A 99 27.13 -43.89 -28.14
C LYS A 99 27.97 -44.44 -29.33
N LYS A 100 29.29 -44.32 -29.17
CA LYS A 100 30.24 -45.45 -29.38
C LYS A 100 31.20 -45.59 -28.20
N LYS A 101 31.58 -46.84 -27.89
CA LYS A 101 32.58 -47.24 -26.87
C LYS A 101 33.91 -47.63 -27.54
N LYS A 102 35.03 -47.40 -26.85
CA LYS A 102 36.25 -48.24 -26.69
C LYS A 102 37.06 -47.62 -25.54
N GLU A 103 37.35 -48.26 -24.38
CA GLU A 103 38.16 -49.48 -24.15
C GLU A 103 39.64 -49.15 -24.36
N GLU A 104 40.35 -48.70 -23.31
CA GLU A 104 41.31 -49.47 -22.45
C GLU A 104 42.74 -48.98 -22.82
N GLU A 105 43.73 -48.73 -21.94
CA GLU A 105 44.33 -49.61 -20.93
C GLU A 105 45.12 -48.84 -19.81
N ARG A 106 44.98 -49.32 -18.57
CA ARG A 106 45.93 -49.46 -17.43
C ARG A 106 47.24 -48.63 -17.32
N GLY A 107 47.55 -48.17 -16.09
CA GLY A 107 48.87 -47.62 -15.73
C GLY A 107 49.02 -47.13 -14.28
N GLU A 108 49.07 -48.04 -13.31
CA GLU A 108 49.23 -47.72 -11.87
C GLU A 108 50.71 -47.61 -11.45
N LYS A 109 51.15 -46.47 -10.89
CA LYS A 109 52.29 -46.42 -9.94
C LYS A 109 52.42 -45.13 -9.11
N VAL A 110 52.53 -45.32 -7.80
CA VAL A 110 53.04 -44.44 -6.72
C VAL A 110 54.14 -45.30 -6.01
N PRO A 111 55.21 -44.83 -5.32
CA PRO A 111 55.50 -43.55 -4.63
C PRO A 111 56.70 -42.79 -5.29
N ALA A 112 57.44 -41.82 -4.71
CA ALA A 112 57.66 -41.45 -3.30
C ALA A 112 58.11 -39.98 -3.05
N ALA A 113 58.54 -39.73 -1.81
CA ALA A 113 59.00 -38.45 -1.23
C ALA A 113 60.36 -37.92 -1.74
N SER A 114 60.59 -36.60 -1.58
CA SER A 114 61.72 -35.99 -0.85
C SER A 114 61.71 -34.45 -0.98
N GLU A 115 61.77 -33.72 0.13
CA GLU A 115 62.25 -32.31 0.15
C GLU A 115 63.78 -32.30 -0.06
N PRO A 116 64.39 -31.18 -0.51
CA PRO A 116 65.06 -30.33 0.48
C PRO A 116 65.15 -28.81 0.15
N HIS A 117 65.58 -28.07 1.19
CA HIS A 117 66.06 -26.67 1.25
C HIS A 117 65.01 -25.54 1.43
#